data_AF-A0A4Q3WF92-F1
#
_entry.id   AF-A0A4Q3WF92-F1
#
_cell.length_a   1.000
_cell.length_b   1.000
_cell.length_c   1.000
_cell.angle_alpha   90.00
_cell.angle_beta   90.00
_cell.angle_gamma   90.00
#
_symmetry.space_group_name_H-M   'P 1'
#
loop_
_entity.id
_entity.type
_entity.pdbx_description
1 polymer ?
#
loop_
_entity_poly.entity_id
_entity_poly.type
_entity_poly.pdbx_seq_one_letter_code
_entity_poly.pdbx_strand_id
1 'polypeptide(L)'
;LKVPRFNGSLLFSLSLRLVVAPILGFAVVWALGLHGTVAQALTISTAFPTAVNSALLALEFDNEPEFAAAAVFYSTLFSVVSVSFVIWATRVAQL
;
A
#
# COMPACT_ATOMS: atom_id res chain seq x y z
N LEU A 1 16.60 -7.54 17.23
CA LEU A 1 15.54 -7.41 16.21
C LEU A 1 14.96 -8.79 15.96
N LYS A 2 13.78 -9.07 16.50
CA LYS A 2 13.06 -10.33 16.19
C LYS A 2 12.26 -10.08 14.91
N VAL A 3 12.50 -10.86 13.87
CA VAL A 3 11.82 -10.68 12.58
C VAL A 3 10.33 -11.03 12.77
N PRO A 4 9.38 -10.16 12.38
CA PRO A 4 7.96 -10.45 12.52
C PRO A 4 7.56 -11.66 11.68
N ARG A 5 6.67 -12.51 12.22
CA ARG A 5 6.27 -13.76 11.57
C ARG A 5 5.53 -13.49 10.27
N PHE A 6 5.91 -14.19 9.21
CA PHE A 6 5.24 -14.14 7.92
C PHE A 6 4.20 -15.27 7.83
N ASN A 7 2.94 -14.94 7.61
CA ASN A 7 1.83 -15.91 7.54
C ASN A 7 0.89 -15.61 6.36
N GLY A 8 -0.06 -16.51 6.09
CA GLY A 8 -1.00 -16.35 4.97
C GLY A 8 -1.89 -15.11 5.09
N SER A 9 -2.37 -14.78 6.29
CA SER A 9 -3.19 -13.59 6.56
C SER A 9 -2.45 -12.29 6.29
N LEU A 10 -1.15 -12.25 6.60
CA LEU A 10 -0.27 -11.13 6.34
C LEU A 10 -0.04 -10.98 4.83
N LEU A 11 0.24 -12.07 4.12
CA LEU A 11 0.36 -12.03 2.66
C LEU A 11 -0.92 -11.50 2.01
N PHE A 12 -2.08 -11.91 2.50
CA PHE A 12 -3.36 -11.39 2.04
C PHE A 12 -3.52 -9.89 2.30
N SER A 13 -3.21 -9.43 3.53
CA SER A 13 -3.21 -8.00 3.89
C SER A 13 -2.27 -7.18 3.00
N LEU A 14 -1.05 -7.65 2.77
CA LEU A 14 -0.07 -7.01 1.90
C LEU A 14 -0.55 -6.94 0.45
N SER A 15 -1.16 -8.02 -0.06
CA SER A 15 -1.69 -8.07 -1.43
C SER A 15 -2.84 -7.08 -1.62
N LEU A 16 -3.76 -7.02 -0.65
CA LEU A 16 -4.84 -6.03 -0.65
C LEU A 16 -4.27 -4.60 -0.66
N ARG A 17 -3.28 -4.32 0.17
CA ARG A 17 -2.73 -2.97 0.32
C ARG A 17 -1.85 -2.52 -0.85
N LEU A 18 -0.95 -3.38 -1.32
CA LEU A 18 0.09 -3.02 -2.30
C LEU A 18 -0.32 -3.28 -3.75
N VAL A 19 -1.35 -4.11 -3.99
CA VAL A 19 -1.81 -4.46 -5.34
C VAL A 19 -3.24 -4.00 -5.55
N VAL A 20 -4.17 -4.45 -4.70
CA VAL A 20 -5.60 -4.16 -4.92
C VAL A 20 -5.90 -2.68 -4.74
N ALA A 21 -5.35 -2.03 -3.71
CA ALA A 21 -5.58 -0.59 -3.50
C ALA A 21 -5.13 0.28 -4.68
N PRO A 22 -3.93 0.15 -5.26
CA PRO A 22 -3.56 0.93 -6.45
C PRO A 22 -4.34 0.59 -7.71
N ILE A 23 -4.79 -0.65 -7.91
CA ILE A 23 -5.69 -1.00 -9.01
C ILE A 23 -7.03 -0.27 -8.87
N LEU A 24 -7.62 -0.28 -7.66
CA LEU A 24 -8.86 0.43 -7.38
C LEU A 24 -8.67 1.96 -7.50
N GLY A 25 -7.54 2.49 -7.01
CA GLY A 25 -7.18 3.90 -7.14
C GLY A 25 -7.13 4.35 -8.60
N PHE A 26 -6.44 3.59 -9.45
CA PHE A 26 -6.40 3.84 -10.89
C PHE A 26 -7.80 3.78 -11.52
N ALA A 27 -8.61 2.76 -11.18
CA ALA A 27 -9.97 2.61 -11.70
C ALA A 27 -10.86 3.81 -11.33
N VAL A 28 -10.75 4.33 -10.10
CA VAL A 28 -11.48 5.52 -9.64
C VAL A 28 -11.00 6.77 -10.39
N VAL A 29 -9.69 6.97 -10.51
CA VAL A 29 -9.10 8.11 -11.24
C VAL A 29 -9.57 8.10 -12.71
N TRP A 30 -9.60 6.93 -13.34
CA TRP A 30 -10.10 6.74 -14.70
C TRP A 30 -11.60 7.01 -14.80
N ALA A 31 -12.41 6.48 -13.87
CA ALA A 31 -13.86 6.70 -13.85
C ALA A 31 -14.23 8.19 -13.64
N LEU A 32 -13.37 8.95 -12.96
CA LEU A 32 -13.53 10.39 -12.77
C LEU A 32 -13.05 11.23 -13.97
N GLY A 33 -12.45 10.62 -15.00
CA GLY A 33 -11.93 11.33 -16.17
C GLY A 33 -10.78 12.30 -15.83
N LEU A 34 -9.99 11.97 -14.81
CA LEU A 34 -8.86 12.80 -14.40
C LEU A 34 -7.66 12.53 -15.31
N HIS A 35 -6.90 13.60 -15.59
CA HIS A 35 -5.75 13.55 -16.49
C HIS A 35 -4.58 14.39 -15.96
N GLY A 36 -3.39 14.12 -16.50
CA GLY A 36 -2.15 14.80 -16.18
C GLY A 36 -1.68 14.51 -14.75
N THR A 37 -0.88 15.44 -14.23
CA THR A 37 -0.21 15.33 -12.94
C THR A 37 -1.14 14.97 -11.78
N VAL A 38 -2.41 15.40 -11.83
CA VAL A 38 -3.41 15.09 -10.79
C VAL A 38 -3.74 13.59 -10.78
N ALA A 39 -3.97 12.99 -11.94
CA ALA A 39 -4.26 11.57 -12.07
C ALA A 39 -3.08 10.70 -11.62
N GLN A 40 -1.85 11.11 -11.98
CA GLN A 40 -0.62 10.46 -11.52
C GLN A 40 -0.48 10.53 -10.00
N ALA A 41 -0.58 11.73 -9.41
CA ALA A 41 -0.41 11.93 -7.98
C ALA A 41 -1.42 11.12 -7.16
N LEU A 42 -2.69 11.12 -7.57
CA LEU A 42 -3.74 10.35 -6.91
C LEU A 42 -3.47 8.85 -7.00
N THR A 43 -3.15 8.34 -8.19
CA THR A 43 -2.88 6.91 -8.38
C THR A 43 -1.65 6.48 -7.55
N ILE A 44 -0.55 7.23 -7.61
CA ILE A 44 0.67 6.91 -6.85
C ILE A 44 0.40 6.92 -5.34
N SER A 45 -0.42 7.85 -4.83
CA SER A 45 -0.74 7.94 -3.40
C SER A 45 -1.40 6.68 -2.84
N THR A 46 -2.14 5.95 -3.67
CA THR A 46 -2.83 4.72 -3.25
C THR A 46 -1.88 3.53 -3.09
N ALA A 47 -0.68 3.59 -3.67
CA ALA A 47 0.35 2.54 -3.61
C ALA A 47 1.20 2.59 -2.33
N PHE A 48 1.01 3.60 -1.47
CA PHE A 48 1.80 3.74 -0.25
C PHE A 48 1.66 2.54 0.69
N PRO A 49 2.69 2.25 1.50
CA PRO A 49 2.64 1.15 2.46
C PRO A 49 1.58 1.37 3.55
N THR A 50 1.46 0.39 4.46
CA THR A 50 0.61 0.51 5.64
C THR A 50 1.14 1.58 6.58
N ALA A 51 0.27 2.39 7.15
CA ALA A 51 0.67 3.49 8.03
C ALA A 51 1.26 2.96 9.35
N VAL A 52 2.41 3.51 9.76
CA VAL A 52 3.06 3.17 11.04
C VAL A 52 2.13 3.41 12.23
N ASN A 53 1.29 4.46 12.16
CA ASN A 53 0.31 4.79 13.20
C ASN A 53 -0.69 3.66 13.46
N SER A 54 -1.01 2.82 12.46
CA SER A 54 -1.89 1.67 12.66
C SER A 54 -1.26 0.64 13.62
N ALA A 55 0.07 0.47 13.60
CA ALA A 55 0.76 -0.38 14.55
C ALA A 55 0.83 0.24 15.96
N LEU A 56 0.97 1.57 16.05
CA LEU A 56 0.92 2.27 17.33
C LEU A 56 -0.45 2.16 17.99
N LEU A 57 -1.53 2.32 17.23
CA LEU A 57 -2.90 2.14 17.72
C LEU A 57 -3.16 0.68 18.12
N ALA A 58 -2.69 -0.29 17.32
CA ALA A 58 -2.80 -1.70 17.67
C ALA A 58 -2.06 -2.05 18.97
N LEU A 59 -0.94 -1.39 19.24
CA LEU A 59 -0.20 -1.54 20.49
C LEU A 59 -0.94 -0.88 21.66
N GLU A 60 -1.43 0.35 21.48
CA GLU A 60 -2.15 1.10 22.51
C GLU A 60 -3.43 0.38 22.96
N PHE A 61 -4.16 -0.22 22.01
CA PHE A 61 -5.43 -0.89 22.26
C PHE A 61 -5.33 -2.42 22.38
N ASP A 62 -4.11 -2.98 22.52
CA ASP A 62 -3.84 -4.43 22.61
C ASP A 62 -4.57 -5.27 21.53
N ASN A 63 -4.58 -4.76 20.30
CA ASN A 63 -5.28 -5.36 19.16
C ASN A 63 -4.29 -5.88 18.13
N GLU A 64 -3.83 -7.11 18.32
CA GLU A 64 -2.90 -7.80 17.41
C GLU A 64 -1.66 -6.95 17.03
N PRO A 65 -0.90 -6.44 18.03
CA PRO A 65 0.21 -5.51 17.78
C PRO A 65 1.34 -6.13 16.96
N GLU A 66 1.62 -7.43 17.14
CA GLU A 66 2.63 -8.14 16.37
C GLU A 66 2.26 -8.21 14.87
N PHE A 67 0.97 -8.44 14.57
CA PHE A 67 0.47 -8.47 13.20
C PHE A 67 0.55 -7.10 12.54
N ALA A 68 0.09 -6.05 13.24
CA ALA A 68 0.12 -4.69 12.73
C ALA A 68 1.57 -4.21 12.48
N ALA A 69 2.49 -4.52 13.39
CA ALA A 69 3.91 -4.24 13.20
C ALA A 69 4.51 -4.99 12.00
N ALA A 70 4.15 -6.27 11.82
CA ALA A 70 4.55 -7.06 10.66
C ALA A 70 4.03 -6.44 9.35
N ALA A 71 2.75 -6.06 9.30
CA ALA A 71 2.14 -5.44 8.13
C ALA A 71 2.86 -4.14 7.73
N VAL A 72 3.19 -3.28 8.69
CA VAL A 72 3.98 -2.06 8.44
C VAL A 72 5.37 -2.40 7.93
N PHE A 73 6.10 -3.31 8.60
CA PHE A 73 7.46 -3.68 8.22
C PHE A 73 7.54 -4.26 6.80
N TYR A 74 6.75 -5.30 6.50
CA TYR A 74 6.78 -5.95 5.19
C TYR A 74 6.19 -5.07 4.09
N SER A 75 5.14 -4.29 4.37
CA SER A 75 4.62 -3.36 3.35
C SER A 75 5.62 -2.27 3.02
N THR A 76 6.38 -1.78 4.00
CA THR A 76 7.45 -0.80 3.76
C THR A 76 8.54 -1.41 2.89
N LEU A 77 8.99 -2.64 3.20
CA LEU A 77 10.02 -3.32 2.41
C LEU A 77 9.57 -3.57 0.96
N PHE A 78 8.36 -4.10 0.77
CA PHE A 78 7.82 -4.36 -0.57
C PHE A 78 7.32 -3.11 -1.30
N SER A 79 7.13 -1.99 -0.60
CA SER A 79 6.73 -0.72 -1.23
C SER A 79 7.77 -0.21 -2.20
N VAL A 80 9.06 -0.50 -1.97
CA VAL A 80 10.14 -0.10 -2.89
C VAL A 80 9.87 -0.62 -4.30
N VAL A 81 9.39 -1.86 -4.41
CA VAL A 81 9.09 -2.47 -5.71
C VAL A 81 7.70 -2.05 -6.21
N SER A 82 6.67 -2.14 -5.36
CA SER A 82 5.29 -1.86 -5.78
C SER A 82 5.03 -0.39 -6.11
N VAL A 83 5.54 0.56 -5.33
CA VAL A 83 5.40 1.99 -5.62
C VAL A 83 6.15 2.36 -6.90
N SER A 84 7.39 1.86 -7.07
CA SER A 84 8.14 2.07 -8.33
C SER A 84 7.39 1.51 -9.54
N PHE A 85 6.77 0.35 -9.41
CA PHE A 85 5.94 -0.22 -10.47
C PHE A 85 4.71 0.67 -10.77
N VAL A 86 4.02 1.16 -9.75
CA VAL A 86 2.86 2.05 -9.95
C VAL A 86 3.27 3.37 -10.62
N ILE A 87 4.38 3.98 -10.20
CA ILE A 87 4.92 5.19 -10.84
C ILE A 87 5.21 4.94 -12.33
N TRP A 88 5.87 3.81 -12.64
CA TRP A 88 6.13 3.42 -14.02
C TRP A 88 4.84 3.21 -14.81
N ALA A 89 3.87 2.50 -14.23
CA ALA A 89 2.58 2.23 -14.87
C ALA A 89 1.79 3.52 -15.16
N THR A 90 1.74 4.47 -14.20
CA THR A 90 1.06 5.76 -14.41
C THR A 90 1.72 6.58 -15.51
N ARG A 91 3.05 6.51 -15.65
CA ARG A 91 3.78 7.22 -16.70
C ARG A 91 3.54 6.61 -18.09
N VAL A 92 3.47 5.28 -18.18
CA VAL A 92 3.21 4.57 -19.45
C VAL A 92 1.76 4.74 -19.89
N ALA A 93 0.81 4.71 -18.95
CA ALA A 93 -0.62 4.88 -19.24
C ALA A 93 -1.01 6.28 -19.73
N GLN A 94 -0.06 7.22 -19.83
CA GLN A 94 -0.28 8.63 -20.17
C GLN A 94 -1.36 9.32 -19.31
N LEU A 95 -1.56 8.83 -18.08
CA LEU A 95 -2.25 9.61 -17.06
C LEU A 95 -1.42 10.83 -16.71
#